data_AF-A0AAD9CD09-F1
#
_entry.id   AF-A0AAD9CD09-F1
#
_cell.length_a   1.000
_cell.length_b   1.000
_cell.length_c   1.000
_cell.angle_alpha   90.00
_cell.angle_beta   90.00
_cell.angle_gamma   90.00
#
_symmetry.space_group_name_H-M   'P 1'
#
loop_
_entity.id
_entity.type
_entity.pdbx_description
1 polymer ?
#
loop_
_entity_poly.entity_id
_entity_poly.type
_entity_poly.pdbx_seq_one_letter_code
_entity_poly.pdbx_strand_id
1 'polypeptide(L)'
;MDLVHTLGESAALGAAGVVLWGELKFAQSKNQCILLRDYVHTVLGPFVQSLRSDTKRCGLQLCHGNGRCARRRPGSGHMISSGLALTFNPNEINFLSDSSHGRAFHNHFLCQCYPGWTGQECQEKKNENRENSK
;
A
#
# COMPACT_ATOMS: atom_id res chain seq x y z
N MET A 1 17.55 5.57 -0.80
CA MET A 1 16.42 6.35 -0.24
C MET A 1 15.34 5.39 0.22
N ASP A 2 14.74 5.72 1.36
CA ASP A 2 14.01 4.84 2.26
C ASP A 2 12.47 4.95 2.13
N LEU A 3 11.95 4.96 0.91
CA LEU A 3 10.49 5.00 0.69
C LEU A 3 9.82 3.70 1.15
N VAL A 4 10.55 2.58 1.05
CA VAL A 4 10.09 1.26 1.50
C VAL A 4 9.91 1.21 3.01
N HIS A 5 10.88 1.67 3.82
CA HIS A 5 10.73 1.62 5.28
C HIS A 5 10.00 2.84 5.88
N THR A 6 9.43 3.71 5.03
CA THR A 6 8.54 4.81 5.48
C THR A 6 7.12 4.64 4.94
N LEU A 7 6.91 4.94 3.66
CA LEU A 7 5.62 4.83 2.99
C LEU A 7 5.18 3.37 2.85
N GLY A 8 6.11 2.49 2.46
CA GLY A 8 5.86 1.06 2.37
C GLY A 8 5.49 0.45 3.72
N GLU A 9 6.20 0.84 4.79
CA GLU A 9 5.90 0.43 6.16
C GLU A 9 4.52 0.90 6.62
N SER A 10 4.17 2.17 6.34
CA SER A 10 2.84 2.72 6.65
C SER A 10 1.74 1.93 5.95
N ALA A 11 1.92 1.60 4.67
CA ALA A 11 0.98 0.77 3.92
C ALA A 11 0.91 -0.65 4.46
N ALA A 12 2.05 -1.27 4.79
CA ALA A 12 2.11 -2.60 5.36
C ALA A 12 1.37 -2.71 6.69
N LEU A 13 1.39 -1.65 7.51
CA LEU A 13 0.65 -1.60 8.77
C LEU A 13 -0.86 -1.31 8.59
N GLY A 14 -1.35 -1.13 7.36
CA GLY A 14 -2.77 -0.90 7.08
C GLY A 14 -3.23 0.54 7.28
N ALA A 15 -2.32 1.52 7.23
CA ALA A 15 -2.68 2.94 7.31
C ALA A 15 -3.70 3.31 6.22
N ALA A 16 -4.65 4.19 6.55
CA ALA A 16 -5.66 4.66 5.61
C ALA A 16 -5.05 5.54 4.49
N GLY A 17 -3.90 6.16 4.76
CA GLY A 17 -3.17 7.02 3.85
C GLY A 17 -1.97 7.67 4.54
N VAL A 18 -1.27 8.52 3.81
CA VAL A 18 -0.12 9.31 4.28
C VAL A 18 -0.29 10.76 3.83
N VAL A 19 0.32 11.68 4.55
CA VAL A 19 0.45 13.08 4.14
C VAL A 19 1.93 13.34 3.89
N LEU A 20 2.24 13.85 2.70
CA LEU A 20 3.60 14.30 2.37
C LEU A 20 3.68 15.81 2.61
N TRP A 21 4.47 16.21 3.59
CA TRP A 21 4.72 17.62 3.89
C TRP A 21 6.18 17.96 3.62
N GLY A 22 6.43 19.19 3.20
CA GLY A 22 7.77 19.69 2.89
C GLY A 22 7.90 21.17 3.22
N GLU A 23 9.13 21.59 3.50
CA GLU A 23 9.46 22.99 3.79
C GLU A 23 9.50 23.84 2.52
N LEU A 24 9.17 25.13 2.63
CA LEU A 24 9.19 26.07 1.51
C LEU A 24 10.58 26.15 0.83
N LYS A 25 11.66 25.89 1.59
CA LYS A 25 13.04 25.89 1.08
C LYS A 25 13.27 24.93 -0.08
N PHE A 26 12.45 23.89 -0.23
CA PHE A 26 12.54 22.96 -1.37
C PHE A 26 12.01 23.55 -2.68
N ALA A 27 11.38 24.73 -2.64
CA ALA A 27 10.82 25.43 -3.79
C ALA A 27 11.26 26.91 -3.86
N GLN A 28 12.35 27.29 -3.18
CA GLN A 28 12.82 28.68 -3.09
C GLN A 28 13.57 29.17 -4.33
N SER A 29 14.00 28.28 -5.24
CA SER A 29 14.69 28.63 -6.47
C SER A 29 14.26 27.73 -7.63
N LYS A 30 14.46 28.21 -8.86
CA LYS A 30 14.19 27.44 -10.09
C LYS A 30 14.88 26.07 -10.06
N ASN A 31 16.13 26.02 -9.61
CA ASN A 31 16.91 24.78 -9.56
C ASN A 31 16.33 23.80 -8.53
N GLN A 32 15.93 24.28 -7.34
CA GLN A 32 15.30 23.42 -6.34
C GLN A 32 13.94 22.89 -6.81
N CYS A 33 13.13 23.72 -7.48
CA CYS A 33 11.87 23.28 -8.07
C CYS A 33 12.08 22.19 -9.15
N ILE A 34 13.12 22.32 -9.98
CA ILE A 34 13.45 21.31 -10.99
C ILE A 34 13.87 20.00 -10.33
N LEU A 35 14.73 20.05 -9.30
CA LEU A 35 15.14 18.86 -8.55
C LEU A 35 13.94 18.18 -7.88
N LEU A 36 13.05 18.96 -7.26
CA LEU A 36 11.83 18.44 -6.64
C LEU A 36 10.91 17.80 -7.67
N ARG A 37 10.67 18.49 -8.80
CA ARG A 37 9.88 17.95 -9.92
C ARG A 37 10.47 16.62 -10.38
N ASP A 38 11.77 16.56 -10.63
CA ASP A 38 12.42 15.37 -11.15
C ASP A 38 12.33 14.22 -10.14
N TYR A 39 12.49 14.48 -8.84
CA TYR A 39 12.28 13.48 -7.79
C TYR A 39 10.82 12.97 -7.74
N VAL A 40 9.84 13.88 -7.82
CA VAL A 40 8.41 13.51 -7.85
C VAL A 40 8.09 12.65 -9.07
N HIS A 41 8.59 13.02 -10.25
CA HIS A 41 8.28 12.30 -11.48
C HIS A 41 9.01 10.97 -11.63
N THR A 42 10.27 10.88 -11.17
CA THR A 42 11.12 9.71 -11.47
C THR A 42 11.25 8.73 -10.31
N VAL A 43 11.03 9.17 -9.07
CA VAL A 43 11.22 8.33 -7.88
C VAL A 43 9.92 8.17 -7.10
N LEU A 44 9.39 9.26 -6.53
CA LEU A 44 8.28 9.21 -5.60
C LEU A 44 6.97 8.80 -6.29
N GLY A 45 6.65 9.39 -7.44
CA GLY A 45 5.43 9.13 -8.21
C GLY A 45 5.30 7.66 -8.59
N PRO A 46 6.28 7.07 -9.30
CA PRO A 46 6.26 5.64 -9.64
C PRO A 46 6.15 4.72 -8.41
N PHE A 47 6.88 5.03 -7.33
CA PHE A 47 6.82 4.26 -6.09
C PHE A 47 5.41 4.28 -5.47
N VAL A 48 4.79 5.46 -5.33
CA VAL A 48 3.44 5.62 -4.77
C VAL A 48 2.41 4.92 -5.64
N GLN A 49 2.55 4.97 -6.97
CA GLN A 49 1.65 4.27 -7.90
C GLN A 49 1.74 2.74 -7.73
N SER A 50 2.95 2.19 -7.63
CA SER A 50 3.15 0.75 -7.38
C SER A 50 2.57 0.35 -6.03
N LEU A 51 2.91 1.08 -4.97
CA LEU A 51 2.48 0.77 -3.61
C LEU A 51 0.94 0.83 -3.48
N ARG A 52 0.31 1.82 -4.10
CA ARG A 52 -1.16 1.93 -4.17
C ARG A 52 -1.77 0.74 -4.89
N SER A 53 -1.17 0.33 -6.01
CA SER A 53 -1.66 -0.80 -6.81
C SER A 53 -1.54 -2.12 -6.05
N ASP A 54 -0.43 -2.34 -5.35
CA ASP A 54 -0.21 -3.53 -4.52
C ASP A 54 -1.17 -3.56 -3.32
N THR A 55 -1.38 -2.43 -2.64
CA THR A 55 -2.34 -2.32 -1.52
C THR A 55 -3.77 -2.58 -1.98
N LYS A 56 -4.16 -2.05 -3.14
CA LYS A 56 -5.47 -2.31 -3.74
C LYS A 56 -5.62 -3.79 -4.10
N ARG A 57 -4.60 -4.39 -4.71
CA ARG A 57 -4.59 -5.81 -5.08
C ARG A 57 -4.75 -6.69 -3.84
N CYS A 58 -4.01 -6.41 -2.77
CA CYS A 58 -4.14 -7.13 -1.51
C CYS A 58 -5.57 -7.01 -0.96
N GLY A 59 -6.14 -5.80 -0.90
CA GLY A 59 -7.52 -5.60 -0.43
C GLY A 59 -8.55 -6.37 -1.28
N LEU A 60 -8.36 -6.46 -2.60
CA LEU A 60 -9.24 -7.24 -3.48
C LEU A 60 -9.08 -8.75 -3.29
N GLN A 61 -7.85 -9.25 -3.20
CA GLN A 61 -7.55 -10.68 -3.17
C GLN A 61 -7.76 -11.31 -1.78
N LEU A 62 -7.36 -10.61 -0.71
CA LEU A 62 -7.43 -11.12 0.66
C LEU A 62 -8.69 -10.65 1.41
N CYS A 63 -9.20 -9.46 1.09
CA CYS A 63 -10.27 -8.82 1.85
C CYS A 63 -11.56 -8.61 1.05
N HIS A 64 -11.74 -9.31 -0.08
CA HIS A 64 -12.89 -9.22 -0.98
C HIS A 64 -13.23 -7.78 -1.46
N GLY A 65 -12.26 -6.86 -1.41
CA GLY A 65 -12.47 -5.44 -1.67
C GLY A 65 -13.16 -4.66 -0.55
N ASN A 66 -13.48 -5.32 0.57
CA ASN A 66 -14.24 -4.80 1.70
C ASN A 66 -13.39 -4.48 2.93
N GLY A 67 -12.07 -4.46 2.77
CA GLY A 67 -11.13 -4.11 3.82
C GLY A 67 -9.76 -3.72 3.30
N ARG A 68 -8.90 -3.29 4.22
CA ARG A 68 -7.47 -3.02 3.97
C ARG A 68 -6.66 -4.20 4.49
N CYS A 69 -5.54 -4.49 3.84
CA CYS A 69 -4.55 -5.40 4.39
C CYS A 69 -3.71 -4.70 5.46
N ALA A 70 -3.47 -5.36 6.57
CA ALA A 70 -2.53 -4.95 7.61
C ALA A 70 -1.62 -6.14 7.97
N ARG A 71 -0.35 -5.86 8.21
CA ARG A 71 0.65 -6.87 8.51
C ARG A 71 0.30 -7.55 9.83
N ARG A 72 0.30 -8.88 9.81
CA ARG A 72 -0.08 -9.71 10.96
C ARG A 72 0.82 -9.51 12.17
N ARG A 73 2.12 -9.34 11.94
CA ARG A 73 3.11 -9.04 12.99
C ARG A 73 3.78 -7.70 12.69
N PRO A 74 3.56 -6.65 13.49
CA PRO A 74 4.13 -5.34 13.23
C PRO A 74 5.67 -5.33 13.09
N GLY A 75 6.42 -6.23 13.74
CA GLY A 75 7.88 -6.26 13.65
C GLY A 75 8.49 -7.18 12.58
N SER A 76 7.70 -7.85 11.74
CA SER A 76 8.23 -8.90 10.84
C SER A 76 8.92 -8.40 9.58
N GLY A 77 8.84 -7.10 9.27
CA GLY A 77 9.47 -6.50 8.08
C GLY A 77 8.84 -6.90 6.74
N HIS A 78 7.80 -7.73 6.72
CA HIS A 78 7.09 -8.07 5.47
C HIS A 78 6.41 -6.83 4.89
N MET A 79 6.56 -6.60 3.59
CA MET A 79 5.96 -5.46 2.88
C MET A 79 4.85 -5.93 1.94
N ILE A 80 3.89 -5.06 1.64
CA ILE A 80 2.81 -5.35 0.69
C ILE A 80 3.34 -5.49 -0.75
N SER A 81 4.53 -4.94 -1.03
CA SER A 81 5.14 -5.09 -2.35
C SER A 81 5.88 -6.42 -2.45
N SER A 82 5.37 -7.33 -3.27
CA SER A 82 6.04 -8.58 -3.64
C SER A 82 6.77 -8.53 -5.00
N GLY A 83 6.78 -7.39 -5.69
CA GLY A 83 7.14 -7.37 -7.13
C GLY A 83 7.96 -6.20 -7.63
N LEU A 84 8.44 -5.31 -6.77
CA LEU A 84 9.36 -4.25 -7.18
C LEU A 84 10.72 -4.43 -6.50
N ALA A 85 11.43 -5.49 -6.89
CA ALA A 85 12.87 -5.35 -7.00
C ALA A 85 13.09 -4.34 -8.14
N LEU A 86 13.21 -3.05 -7.79
CA LEU A 86 13.62 -1.99 -8.70
C LEU A 86 15.03 -2.32 -9.23
N THR A 87 15.15 -3.21 -10.21
CA THR A 87 16.29 -3.15 -11.13
C THR A 87 15.99 -1.99 -12.05
N PHE A 88 16.61 -0.84 -11.80
CA PHE A 88 16.62 0.30 -12.73
C PHE A 88 17.35 -0.13 -14.02
N ASN A 89 16.64 -0.83 -14.90
CA ASN A 89 17.08 -1.04 -16.28
C ASN A 89 16.00 -0.44 -17.19
N PRO A 90 16.28 0.68 -17.89
CA PRO A 90 15.28 1.41 -18.67
C PRO A 90 14.60 0.62 -19.81
N ASN A 91 15.12 -0.55 -20.16
CA ASN A 91 14.71 -1.31 -21.35
C ASN A 91 14.03 -2.66 -21.07
N GLU A 92 13.81 -3.05 -19.80
CA GLU A 92 13.11 -4.30 -19.50
C GLU A 92 12.07 -4.11 -18.39
N ILE A 93 10.89 -3.61 -18.76
CA ILE A 93 9.70 -3.75 -17.90
C ILE A 93 9.08 -5.12 -18.20
N ASN A 94 9.73 -6.18 -17.72
CA ASN A 94 9.08 -7.48 -17.64
C ASN A 94 8.16 -7.47 -16.42
N PHE A 95 6.88 -7.15 -16.67
CA PHE A 95 5.81 -7.39 -15.72
C PHE A 95 5.74 -8.90 -15.46
N LEU A 96 6.47 -9.38 -14.44
CA LEU A 96 6.20 -10.67 -13.85
C LEU A 96 4.88 -10.55 -13.08
N SER A 97 3.80 -10.55 -13.85
CA SER A 97 2.45 -10.89 -13.42
C SER A 97 2.46 -12.37 -13.04
N ASP A 98 3.18 -12.71 -11.97
CA ASP A 98 3.02 -14.03 -11.41
C ASP A 98 1.66 -14.06 -10.72
N SER A 99 0.75 -14.80 -11.34
CA SER A 99 -0.63 -15.06 -10.89
C SER A 99 -0.69 -15.88 -9.61
N SER A 100 0.47 -16.27 -9.04
CA SER A 100 0.61 -16.99 -7.78
C SER A 100 0.48 -16.13 -6.50
N HIS A 101 0.46 -14.80 -6.61
CA HIS A 101 0.56 -13.88 -5.47
C HIS A 101 -0.63 -13.84 -4.50
N GLY A 102 -1.82 -14.33 -4.88
CA GLY A 102 -2.98 -14.36 -3.97
C GLY A 102 -2.68 -15.12 -2.68
N ARG A 103 -1.89 -16.20 -2.77
CA ARG A 103 -1.49 -17.02 -1.61
C ARG A 103 -0.39 -16.39 -0.76
N ALA A 104 0.36 -15.42 -1.28
CA ALA A 104 1.48 -14.79 -0.56
C ALA A 104 0.99 -13.86 0.56
N PHE A 105 -0.17 -13.20 0.38
CA PHE A 105 -0.69 -12.28 1.38
C PHE A 105 -1.22 -12.99 2.63
N HIS A 106 -1.88 -14.15 2.50
CA HIS A 106 -2.52 -14.85 3.62
C HIS A 106 -1.54 -15.20 4.77
N ASN A 107 -0.25 -15.40 4.47
CA ASN A 107 0.74 -15.78 5.48
C ASN A 107 1.19 -14.61 6.36
N HIS A 108 1.20 -13.39 5.82
CA HIS A 108 1.84 -12.24 6.45
C HIS A 108 0.89 -11.08 6.72
N PHE A 109 -0.31 -11.09 6.14
CA PHE A 109 -1.31 -10.04 6.23
C PHE A 109 -2.64 -10.57 6.74
N LEU A 110 -3.41 -9.67 7.35
CA LEU A 110 -4.78 -9.85 7.80
C LEU A 110 -5.64 -8.69 7.29
N CYS A 111 -6.96 -8.84 7.35
CA CYS A 111 -7.86 -7.79 6.93
C CYS A 111 -8.32 -6.89 8.09
N GLN A 112 -8.30 -5.59 7.84
CA GLN A 112 -9.02 -4.58 8.60
C GLN A 112 -10.25 -4.16 7.79
N CYS A 113 -11.42 -4.69 8.16
CA CYS A 113 -12.65 -4.46 7.40
C CYS A 113 -13.14 -3.02 7.48
N TYR A 114 -13.72 -2.56 6.37
CA TYR A 114 -14.43 -1.30 6.33
C TYR A 114 -15.71 -1.36 7.17
N PRO A 115 -16.23 -0.20 7.63
CA PRO A 115 -17.53 -0.13 8.28
C PRO A 115 -18.61 -0.87 7.47
N GLY A 116 -19.45 -1.64 8.15
CA GLY A 116 -20.48 -2.48 7.52
C GLY A 116 -20.02 -3.88 7.11
N TRP A 117 -18.72 -4.22 7.22
CA TRP A 117 -18.19 -5.55 6.89
C TRP A 117 -17.54 -6.24 8.08
N THR A 118 -17.56 -7.57 8.08
CA THR A 118 -17.03 -8.45 9.12
C THR A 118 -16.54 -9.78 8.52
N GLY A 119 -15.96 -10.62 9.37
CA GLY A 119 -15.29 -11.86 8.98
C GLY A 119 -13.78 -11.67 8.80
N GLN A 120 -13.03 -12.78 8.78
CA GLN A 120 -11.56 -12.76 8.68
C GLN A 120 -11.06 -12.12 7.38
N GLU A 121 -11.84 -12.22 6.31
CA GLU A 121 -11.54 -11.72 4.96
C GLU A 121 -12.56 -10.66 4.50
N CYS A 122 -13.31 -10.08 5.44
CA CYS A 122 -14.35 -9.07 5.16
C CYS A 122 -15.43 -9.53 4.18
N GLN A 123 -15.75 -10.83 4.21
CA GLN A 123 -16.69 -11.46 3.29
C GLN A 123 -18.16 -11.31 3.72
N GLU A 124 -18.42 -10.91 4.97
CA GLU A 124 -19.78 -10.83 5.53
C GLU A 124 -20.19 -9.37 5.75
N LYS A 125 -21.45 -9.02 5.44
CA LYS A 125 -22.04 -7.74 5.87
C LYS A 125 -22.48 -7.82 7.32
N LYS A 126 -22.22 -6.77 8.10
CA LYS A 126 -22.75 -6.64 9.46
C LYS A 126 -24.27 -6.46 9.37
N ASN A 127 -25.01 -7.31 10.07
CA ASN A 127 -26.46 -7.14 10.21
C ASN A 127 -26.74 -6.06 11.27
N GLU A 128 -27.24 -4.90 10.83
CA GLU A 128 -27.60 -3.75 11.68
C GLU A 128 -28.73 -4.06 12.69
N ASN A 129 -29.42 -5.20 12.55
CA ASN A 129 -30.58 -5.58 13.37
C ASN A 129 -30.26 -6.12 14.78
N ARG A 130 -29.01 -6.10 15.25
CA ARG A 130 -28.64 -6.56 16.62
C ARG A 130 -28.17 -5.45 17.57
N GLU A 131 -28.02 -4.21 17.12
CA GLU A 131 -27.59 -3.10 17.99
C GLU A 131 -28.73 -2.24 18.55
N ASN A 132 -29.98 -2.40 18.07
CA ASN A 132 -31.16 -1.70 18.61
C ASN A 132 -31.96 -2.49 19.67
N SER A 133 -31.34 -3.45 20.36
CA SER A 133 -32.01 -4.26 21.40
C SER A 133 -31.23 -4.28 22.72
N LYS A 134 -30.74 -3.12 23.14
CA LYS A 134 -30.29 -2.87 24.51
C LYS A 134 -30.87 -1.56 25.04
#